data_AF-A0ABD4TS66-F1
#
_entry.id   AF-A0ABD4TS66-F1
#
_cell.length_a   1.000
_cell.length_b   1.000
_cell.length_c   1.000
_cell.angle_alpha   90.00
_cell.angle_beta   90.00
_cell.angle_gamma   90.00
#
_symmetry.space_group_name_H-M   'P 1'
#
loop_
_entity.id
_entity.type
_entity.pdbx_description
1 polymer ?
#
loop_
_entity_poly.entity_id
_entity_poly.type
_entity_poly.pdbx_seq_one_letter_code
_entity_poly.pdbx_strand_id
1 'polypeptide(L)'
;MSTSAKLASVALRVPAGLFILNSALGKFGLNREAAEGLQGMAATGIPALGKLDPEQFGKGLAVSEAAVAGALLAPFVSNRLAGAALGSFGAGMLTMYFNNDAMTEDDGIRPSHDGLSLAKDSWLVSMGAALMALPKKRK
;
A
#
# COMPACT_ATOMS: atom_id res chain seq x y z
N MET A 1 -25.25 -8.87 -3.35
CA MET A 1 -24.52 -8.51 -2.13
C MET A 1 -25.45 -7.68 -1.26
N SER A 2 -25.58 -8.01 0.03
CA SER A 2 -26.42 -7.27 0.98
C SER A 2 -26.01 -5.79 1.07
N THR A 3 -26.94 -4.90 1.43
CA THR A 3 -26.68 -3.46 1.67
C THR A 3 -25.55 -3.26 2.68
N SER A 4 -25.49 -4.07 3.75
CA SER A 4 -24.41 -4.00 4.75
C SER A 4 -23.04 -4.36 4.16
N ALA A 5 -22.98 -5.34 3.26
CA ALA A 5 -21.74 -5.71 2.60
C ALA A 5 -21.30 -4.69 1.53
N LYS A 6 -22.25 -3.95 0.93
CA LYS A 6 -21.93 -2.78 0.08
C LYS A 6 -21.33 -1.66 0.91
N LEU A 7 -21.93 -1.34 2.06
CA LEU A 7 -21.42 -0.33 2.97
C LEU A 7 -20.00 -0.69 3.46
N ALA A 8 -19.79 -1.92 3.93
CA ALA A 8 -18.47 -2.41 4.34
C ALA A 8 -17.44 -2.29 3.21
N SER A 9 -17.82 -2.69 1.99
CA SER A 9 -16.97 -2.55 0.81
C SER A 9 -16.60 -1.09 0.52
N VAL A 10 -17.55 -0.16 0.61
CA VAL A 10 -17.31 1.27 0.36
C VAL A 10 -16.41 1.85 1.45
N ALA A 11 -16.70 1.55 2.72
CA ALA A 11 -15.94 2.02 3.87
C ALA A 11 -14.47 1.55 3.84
N LEU A 12 -14.21 0.33 3.36
CA LEU A 12 -12.86 -0.19 3.20
C LEU A 12 -12.14 0.36 1.95
N ARG A 13 -12.87 0.61 0.85
CA ARG A 13 -12.24 0.98 -0.43
C ARG A 13 -12.02 2.48 -0.58
N VAL A 14 -13.01 3.30 -0.27
CA VAL A 14 -12.99 4.73 -0.65
C VAL A 14 -11.94 5.53 0.13
N PRO A 15 -11.87 5.47 1.47
CA PRO A 15 -10.86 6.24 2.21
C PRO A 15 -9.43 5.84 1.83
N ALA A 16 -9.12 4.54 1.80
CA ALA A 16 -7.82 4.03 1.38
C ALA A 16 -7.49 4.40 -0.07
N GLY A 17 -8.46 4.24 -0.98
CA GLY A 17 -8.27 4.55 -2.39
C GLY A 17 -7.99 6.03 -2.64
N LEU A 18 -8.73 6.95 -1.98
CA LEU A 18 -8.51 8.39 -2.10
C LEU A 18 -7.18 8.81 -1.48
N PHE A 19 -6.80 8.24 -0.33
CA PHE A 19 -5.53 8.55 0.32
C PHE A 19 -4.33 8.11 -0.54
N ILE A 20 -4.37 6.87 -1.07
CA ILE A 20 -3.33 6.34 -1.96
C ILE A 20 -3.29 7.15 -3.27
N LEU A 21 -4.45 7.53 -3.82
CA LEU A 21 -4.50 8.36 -5.03
C LEU A 21 -3.84 9.73 -4.79
N ASN A 22 -4.15 10.39 -3.68
CA ASN A 22 -3.52 11.65 -3.31
C ASN A 22 -2.00 11.50 -3.18
N SER A 23 -1.54 10.40 -2.56
CA SER A 23 -0.11 10.11 -2.47
C SER A 23 0.52 9.93 -3.87
N ALA A 24 -0.12 9.16 -4.75
CA ALA A 24 0.35 8.92 -6.11
C ALA A 24 0.47 10.23 -6.91
N LEU A 25 -0.56 11.09 -6.84
CA LEU A 25 -0.58 12.39 -7.49
C LEU A 25 0.54 13.30 -6.99
N GLY A 26 0.83 13.28 -5.69
CA GLY A 26 1.96 13.99 -5.10
C GLY A 26 3.33 13.46 -5.54
N LYS A 27 3.40 12.21 -6.05
CA LYS A 27 4.65 11.61 -6.54
C LYS A 27 4.88 11.81 -8.04
N PHE A 28 3.85 12.19 -8.81
CA PHE A 28 4.01 12.58 -10.21
C PHE A 28 4.66 13.98 -10.28
N GLY A 29 5.99 13.99 -10.34
CA GLY A 29 6.80 15.23 -10.32
C GLY A 29 7.87 15.27 -9.24
N LEU A 30 8.16 14.14 -8.59
CA LEU A 30 9.32 14.03 -7.70
C LEU A 30 10.59 14.48 -8.41
N ASN A 31 11.36 15.32 -7.73
CA ASN A 31 12.74 15.57 -8.13
C ASN A 31 13.59 14.32 -7.81
N ARG A 32 14.80 14.29 -8.36
CA ARG A 32 15.70 13.15 -8.20
C ARG A 32 16.03 12.84 -6.75
N GLU A 33 16.33 13.86 -5.94
CA GLU A 33 16.69 13.69 -4.51
C GLU A 33 15.55 13.05 -3.70
N ALA A 34 14.32 13.51 -3.89
CA ALA A 34 13.16 12.92 -3.24
C ALA A 34 12.91 11.47 -3.71
N ALA A 35 13.15 11.20 -5.00
CA ALA A 35 13.05 9.85 -5.54
C ALA A 35 14.15 8.92 -5.00
N GLU A 36 15.38 9.42 -4.79
CA GLU A 36 16.49 8.72 -4.15
C GLU A 36 16.17 8.38 -2.69
N GLY A 37 15.58 9.31 -1.94
CA GLY A 37 15.14 9.06 -0.57
C GLY A 37 14.08 7.95 -0.49
N LEU A 38 13.05 8.01 -1.33
CA LEU A 38 12.02 6.97 -1.38
C LEU A 38 12.57 5.62 -1.84
N GLN A 39 13.48 5.61 -2.83
CA GLN A 39 14.12 4.39 -3.30
C GLN A 39 14.99 3.77 -2.22
N GLY A 40 15.83 4.56 -1.55
CA GLY A 40 16.71 4.09 -0.49
C GLY A 40 15.90 3.46 0.64
N MET A 41 14.82 4.11 1.03
CA MET A 41 13.88 3.57 2.01
C MET A 41 13.25 2.25 1.53
N ALA A 42 12.76 2.19 0.29
CA ALA A 42 12.21 0.96 -0.29
C ALA A 42 13.24 -0.18 -0.41
N ALA A 43 14.51 0.16 -0.66
CA ALA A 43 15.60 -0.79 -0.77
C ALA A 43 15.95 -1.48 0.56
N THR A 44 15.59 -0.88 1.70
CA THR A 44 15.70 -1.54 3.02
C THR A 44 14.78 -2.76 3.11
N GLY A 45 13.61 -2.69 2.49
CA GLY A 45 12.68 -3.83 2.39
C GLY A 45 13.05 -4.79 1.28
N ILE A 46 13.26 -4.27 0.07
CA ILE A 46 13.54 -5.06 -1.14
C ILE A 46 14.82 -4.55 -1.80
N PRO A 47 15.99 -5.17 -1.52
CA PRO A 47 17.30 -4.67 -1.99
C PRO A 47 17.43 -4.51 -3.51
N ALA A 48 16.67 -5.28 -4.29
CA ALA A 48 16.65 -5.18 -5.75
C ALA A 48 16.14 -3.81 -6.25
N LEU A 49 15.31 -3.10 -5.49
CA LEU A 49 14.77 -1.78 -5.86
C LEU A 49 15.85 -0.69 -5.88
N GLY A 50 16.90 -0.84 -5.07
CA GLY A 50 18.05 0.07 -5.04
C GLY A 50 18.91 0.03 -6.31
N LYS A 51 18.68 -0.94 -7.21
CA LYS A 51 19.39 -1.04 -8.50
C LYS A 51 18.72 -0.26 -9.63
N LEU A 52 17.49 0.21 -9.41
CA LEU A 52 16.77 1.02 -10.39
C LEU A 52 17.36 2.43 -10.45
N ASP A 53 17.16 3.15 -11.55
CA ASP A 53 17.39 4.59 -11.50
C ASP A 53 16.32 5.24 -10.58
N PRO A 54 16.68 6.18 -9.69
CA PRO A 54 15.74 6.77 -8.74
C PRO A 54 14.50 7.39 -9.39
N GLU A 55 14.63 8.07 -10.53
CA GLU A 55 13.47 8.66 -11.21
C GLU A 55 12.55 7.59 -11.80
N GLN A 56 13.14 6.51 -12.32
CA GLN A 56 12.38 5.35 -12.78
C GLN A 56 11.64 4.69 -11.62
N PHE A 57 12.29 4.52 -10.46
CA PHE A 57 11.66 4.02 -9.25
C PHE A 57 10.50 4.93 -8.82
N GLY A 58 10.73 6.25 -8.72
CA GLY A 58 9.72 7.22 -8.30
C GLY A 58 8.50 7.22 -9.21
N LYS A 59 8.69 7.19 -10.54
CA LYS A 59 7.60 7.06 -11.52
C LYS A 59 6.88 5.71 -11.39
N GLY A 60 7.63 4.62 -11.25
CA GLY A 60 7.07 3.28 -11.06
C GLY A 60 6.20 3.19 -9.79
N LEU A 61 6.69 3.75 -8.69
CA LEU A 61 5.97 3.83 -7.43
C LEU A 61 4.67 4.63 -7.59
N ALA A 62 4.74 5.84 -8.17
CA ALA A 62 3.55 6.68 -8.40
C ALA A 62 2.50 5.97 -9.28
N VAL A 63 2.93 5.30 -10.36
CA VAL A 63 2.03 4.52 -11.22
C VAL A 63 1.42 3.34 -10.46
N SER A 64 2.20 2.63 -9.64
CA SER A 64 1.70 1.49 -8.88
C SER A 64 0.66 1.91 -7.83
N GLU A 65 0.88 3.03 -7.15
CA GLU A 65 -0.09 3.60 -6.20
C GLU A 65 -1.36 4.06 -6.91
N ALA A 66 -1.23 4.76 -8.05
CA ALA A 66 -2.38 5.16 -8.86
C ALA A 66 -3.19 3.94 -9.33
N ALA A 67 -2.52 2.84 -9.69
CA ALA A 67 -3.18 1.59 -10.09
C ALA A 67 -3.93 0.93 -8.92
N VAL A 68 -3.32 0.86 -7.73
CA VAL A 68 -3.99 0.35 -6.50
C VAL A 68 -5.19 1.22 -6.15
N ALA A 69 -5.04 2.54 -6.18
CA ALA A 69 -6.13 3.48 -5.95
C ALA A 69 -7.25 3.33 -6.98
N GLY A 70 -6.91 3.19 -8.26
CA GLY A 70 -7.86 2.91 -9.34
C GLY A 70 -8.62 1.61 -9.09
N ALA A 71 -7.92 0.54 -8.68
CA ALA A 71 -8.55 -0.73 -8.33
C ALA A 71 -9.53 -0.58 -7.15
N LEU A 72 -9.20 0.24 -6.15
CA LEU A 72 -10.07 0.50 -5.01
C LEU A 72 -11.29 1.36 -5.39
N LEU A 73 -11.11 2.40 -6.18
CA LEU A 73 -12.17 3.37 -6.49
C LEU A 73 -13.08 2.95 -7.65
N ALA A 74 -12.59 2.12 -8.58
CA ALA A 74 -13.36 1.70 -9.73
C ALA A 74 -14.52 0.73 -9.35
N PRO A 75 -15.78 1.08 -9.65
CA PRO A 75 -16.94 0.29 -9.20
C PRO A 75 -17.09 -1.06 -9.91
N PHE A 76 -16.43 -1.24 -11.06
CA PHE A 76 -16.41 -2.50 -11.82
C PHE A 76 -15.32 -3.47 -11.37
N VAL A 77 -14.37 -3.03 -10.53
CA VAL A 77 -13.35 -3.91 -9.95
C VAL A 77 -13.96 -4.69 -8.78
N SER A 78 -13.78 -6.02 -8.79
CA SER A 78 -14.30 -6.90 -7.75
C SER A 78 -13.60 -6.65 -6.40
N ASN A 79 -14.32 -6.86 -5.28
CA ASN A 79 -13.74 -6.70 -3.95
C ASN A 79 -12.52 -7.59 -3.72
N ARG A 80 -12.50 -8.80 -4.28
CA ARG A 80 -11.34 -9.70 -4.17
C ARG A 80 -10.11 -9.14 -4.88
N LEU A 81 -10.28 -8.57 -6.08
CA LEU A 81 -9.17 -8.00 -6.83
C LEU A 81 -8.66 -6.71 -6.16
N ALA A 82 -9.57 -5.83 -5.75
CA ALA A 82 -9.23 -4.62 -5.00
C ALA A 82 -8.53 -4.95 -3.68
N GLY A 83 -9.02 -5.97 -2.96
CA GLY A 83 -8.44 -6.45 -1.72
C GLY A 83 -7.06 -7.09 -1.90
N ALA A 84 -6.87 -7.88 -2.96
CA ALA A 84 -5.56 -8.44 -3.29
C ALA A 84 -4.55 -7.34 -3.64
N ALA A 85 -4.95 -6.34 -4.43
CA ALA A 85 -4.09 -5.20 -4.76
C ALA A 85 -3.66 -4.43 -3.50
N LEU A 86 -4.63 -4.07 -2.64
CA LEU A 86 -4.35 -3.34 -1.40
C LEU A 86 -3.52 -4.17 -0.41
N GLY A 87 -3.85 -5.46 -0.26
CA GLY A 87 -3.15 -6.37 0.64
C GLY A 87 -1.70 -6.58 0.23
N SER A 88 -1.45 -6.82 -1.06
CA SER A 88 -0.09 -6.93 -1.60
C SER A 88 0.70 -5.64 -1.46
N PHE A 89 0.05 -4.48 -1.69
CA PHE A 89 0.69 -3.17 -1.51
C PHE A 89 1.12 -2.95 -0.05
N GLY A 90 0.20 -3.18 0.91
CA GLY A 90 0.52 -3.08 2.34
C GLY A 90 1.59 -4.09 2.78
N ALA A 91 1.55 -5.32 2.27
CA ALA A 91 2.57 -6.33 2.55
C ALA A 91 3.95 -5.91 2.02
N GLY A 92 4.00 -5.28 0.84
CA GLY A 92 5.21 -4.68 0.30
C GLY A 92 5.82 -3.65 1.25
N MET A 93 5.02 -2.75 1.82
CA MET A 93 5.50 -1.77 2.79
C MET A 93 5.97 -2.43 4.11
N LEU A 94 5.28 -3.48 4.57
CA LEU A 94 5.72 -4.23 5.75
C LEU A 94 7.05 -4.97 5.54
N THR A 95 7.50 -5.21 4.30
CA THR A 95 8.86 -5.73 4.09
C THR A 95 9.91 -4.74 4.58
N MET A 96 9.67 -3.44 4.43
CA MET A 96 10.56 -2.38 4.92
C MET A 96 10.52 -2.29 6.44
N TYR A 97 9.38 -2.60 7.05
CA TYR A 97 9.24 -2.67 8.50
C TYR A 97 10.01 -3.85 9.11
N PHE A 98 9.91 -5.04 8.53
CA PHE A 98 10.53 -6.24 9.12
C PHE A 98 11.98 -6.49 8.69
N ASN A 99 12.44 -5.91 7.57
CA ASN A 99 13.82 -6.10 7.10
C ASN A 99 14.77 -4.97 7.54
N ASN A 100 14.30 -4.02 8.34
CA ASN A 100 15.10 -2.91 8.83
C ASN A 100 15.05 -2.88 10.37
N ASP A 101 16.17 -3.23 11.00
CA ASP A 101 16.29 -3.34 12.47
C ASP A 101 15.95 -2.03 13.20
N ALA A 102 16.02 -0.87 12.54
CA ALA A 102 15.63 0.40 13.13
C ALA A 102 14.09 0.56 13.28
N MET A 103 13.29 -0.25 12.60
CA MET A 103 11.83 -0.14 12.58
C MET A 103 11.15 -0.88 13.73
N THR A 104 11.84 -1.80 14.38
CA THR A 104 11.31 -2.59 15.49
C THR A 104 12.10 -2.35 16.77
N GLU A 105 11.46 -2.54 17.92
CA GLU A 105 12.14 -2.72 19.20
C GLU A 105 12.98 -4.02 19.18
N ASP A 106 13.76 -4.26 20.24
CA ASP A 106 14.65 -5.43 20.37
C ASP A 106 13.96 -6.81 20.20
N ASP A 107 12.62 -6.87 20.29
CA ASP A 107 11.84 -8.09 20.09
C ASP A 107 11.51 -8.40 18.62
N GLY A 108 11.83 -7.50 17.68
CA GLY A 108 11.60 -7.67 16.25
C GLY A 108 10.12 -7.62 15.83
N ILE A 109 9.21 -7.22 16.71
CA ILE A 109 7.76 -7.21 16.45
C ILE A 109 7.16 -5.83 16.68
N ARG A 110 7.40 -5.23 17.85
CA ARG A 110 6.78 -3.95 18.23
C ARG A 110 7.46 -2.80 17.48
N PRO A 111 6.70 -1.78 17.05
CA PRO A 111 7.29 -0.67 16.32
C PRO A 111 8.16 0.16 17.24
N SER A 112 9.35 0.49 16.75
CA SER A 112 10.13 1.61 17.29
C SER A 112 9.43 2.95 16.97
N HIS A 113 10.01 4.06 17.45
CA HIS A 113 9.55 5.38 17.05
C HIS A 113 9.55 5.56 15.52
N ASP A 114 10.61 5.11 14.84
CA ASP A 114 10.77 5.28 13.40
C ASP A 114 9.83 4.34 12.60
N GLY A 115 9.65 3.12 13.11
CA GLY A 115 8.80 2.10 12.49
C GLY A 115 7.30 2.32 12.62
N LEU A 116 6.84 3.24 13.49
CA LEU A 116 5.41 3.50 13.70
C LEU A 116 4.69 3.86 12.39
N SER A 117 5.40 4.57 11.50
CA SER A 117 4.87 4.98 10.20
C SER A 117 4.59 3.81 9.25
N LEU A 118 5.37 2.73 9.31
CA LEU A 118 5.21 1.53 8.49
C LEU A 118 4.37 0.46 9.19
N ALA A 119 4.42 0.36 10.52
CA ALA A 119 3.63 -0.61 11.28
C ALA A 119 2.12 -0.47 11.04
N LYS A 120 1.63 0.77 10.87
CA LYS A 120 0.21 1.04 10.56
C LYS A 120 -0.22 0.46 9.21
N ASP A 121 0.70 0.12 8.31
CA ASP A 121 0.37 -0.47 7.01
C ASP A 121 -0.11 -1.92 7.12
N SER A 122 0.04 -2.54 8.30
CA SER A 122 -0.69 -3.75 8.68
C SER A 122 -2.22 -3.58 8.56
N TRP A 123 -2.74 -2.36 8.70
CA TRP A 123 -4.14 -2.06 8.47
C TRP A 123 -4.52 -2.21 6.99
N LEU A 124 -3.64 -1.83 6.06
CA LEU A 124 -3.90 -2.01 4.63
C LEU A 124 -3.97 -3.51 4.28
N VAL A 125 -3.09 -4.32 4.89
CA VAL A 125 -3.12 -5.78 4.74
C VAL A 125 -4.43 -6.36 5.28
N SER A 126 -4.85 -5.96 6.48
CA SER A 126 -6.10 -6.45 7.07
C SER A 126 -7.34 -6.00 6.30
N MET A 127 -7.37 -4.74 5.82
CA MET A 127 -8.41 -4.22 4.94
C MET A 127 -8.48 -5.00 3.61
N GLY A 128 -7.31 -5.30 3.03
CA GLY A 128 -7.20 -6.12 1.83
C GLY A 128 -7.76 -7.54 2.04
N ALA A 129 -7.40 -8.17 3.14
CA ALA A 129 -7.93 -9.48 3.55
C ALA A 129 -9.45 -9.45 3.76
N ALA A 130 -9.96 -8.42 4.46
CA ALA A 130 -11.39 -8.24 4.68
C ALA A 130 -12.16 -8.07 3.36
N LEU A 131 -11.64 -7.28 2.42
CA LEU A 131 -12.22 -7.12 1.08
C LEU A 131 -12.26 -8.44 0.30
N MET A 132 -11.22 -9.26 0.42
CA MET A 132 -11.17 -10.60 -0.20
C MET A 132 -12.17 -11.58 0.43
N ALA A 133 -12.46 -11.42 1.72
CA ALA A 133 -13.42 -12.24 2.46
C ALA A 133 -14.88 -11.81 2.28
N LEU A 134 -15.15 -10.62 1.73
CA LEU A 134 -16.53 -10.15 1.53
C LEU A 134 -17.33 -11.09 0.61
N PRO A 135 -18.65 -11.28 0.86
CA PRO A 135 -19.49 -12.14 0.04
C PRO A 135 -19.52 -11.69 -1.42
N LYS A 136 -19.38 -12.64 -2.35
CA LYS A 136 -19.46 -12.35 -3.79
C LYS A 136 -20.83 -11.76 -4.16
N LYS A 137 -20.85 -10.84 -5.12
CA LYS A 137 -22.10 -10.41 -5.77
C LYS A 137 -22.71 -11.65 -6.47
N ARG A 138 -23.79 -12.21 -5.91
CA ARG A 138 -24.63 -13.20 -6.62
C ARG A 138 -25.05 -12.55 -7.95
N LYS A 139 -24.84 -13.27 -9.05
CA LYS A 139 -25.34 -12.88 -10.37
C LYS A 139 -26.86 -12.94 -10.36
#